data_AF-A0A142XCD9-F1
#
_entry.id   AF-A0A142XCD9-F1
#
_cell.length_a   1.000
_cell.length_b   1.000
_cell.length_c   1.000
_cell.angle_alpha   90.00
_cell.angle_beta   90.00
_cell.angle_gamma   90.00
#
_symmetry.space_group_name_H-M   'P 1'
#
loop_
_entity.id
_entity.type
_entity.pdbx_description
1 polymer ?
#
loop_
_entity_poly.entity_id
_entity_poly.type
_entity_poly.pdbx_seq_one_letter_code
_entity_poly.pdbx_strand_id
1 'polypeptide(L)'
;MNLGERGERPKTGRFVPRVEWLEDRTVPAGNVQVMLFDGTLYVAGDDLGNQIWIAGTGSSSVTIRALDDTTTINGQAGPISVSGIKHDLYIRMFGGDDQLLVTSTRNKGTLNVDTGDGNDTLGISDAGHRSESTLATGAGNDTVILNGSVFRRYVYLDTGAGDDTVIASSIGVTDFGVFNPAGSDYFENRGSTIARPATIGVTSGTRPTVDTSSNAGPTVLVTTTVPAQTNTSPIALAVTFDADVTGFDASKVTVNNGTVTSFTAQDARVYLIEVTPTGQGAVSVTVGANAAVDANGNGNLLSNTVELTYDSVAPVVAINALTTNSASPTITGTVDDSSATVQVTVNGSLYTASVSGTTWGVNLTDALADGTYSVSVTATDAAGNIGSASNATGLIVDAAAPTIVFTTSPSVPTNQGLVTVTITFSEDVTDFTTDDVTVTNGTKSNFQTVTTGRVFTIDVTPTADGTVTVSVPAGAAVDVAGNQNATNQFSFVYDTTPPAVTVDATGTAEVTGTSSDTAGASGVQKVEVSILDVNGTGMYYSGSAFDSATEVFLLATTTDNFATWSYALTVPGTYTVNAKATDNAGNVATLGSPQSVVVS
;
A
#
# COMPACT_ATOMS: atom_id res chain seq x y z
N MET A 1 37.30 3.95 24.51
CA MET A 1 38.12 3.04 23.67
C MET A 1 38.94 3.91 22.73
N ASN A 2 40.17 3.48 22.44
CA ASN A 2 41.30 4.23 21.88
C ASN A 2 41.04 5.16 20.68
N LEU A 3 41.80 6.26 20.68
CA LEU A 3 42.18 7.08 19.52
C LEU A 3 42.96 6.22 18.50
N GLY A 4 42.66 6.39 17.21
CA GLY A 4 43.36 5.79 16.07
C GLY A 4 43.51 6.80 14.92
N GLU A 5 44.69 6.83 14.33
CA GLU A 5 45.32 7.94 13.59
C GLU A 5 44.82 8.26 12.17
N ARG A 6 44.97 9.56 11.83
CA ARG A 6 45.42 10.21 10.56
C ARG A 6 45.31 9.47 9.21
N GLY A 7 44.64 10.16 8.29
CA GLY A 7 44.76 10.09 6.82
C GLY A 7 43.39 10.41 6.21
N GLU A 8 43.11 11.40 5.38
CA GLU A 8 43.88 12.30 4.50
C GLU A 8 43.10 13.62 4.38
N ARG A 9 43.75 14.72 3.98
CA ARG A 9 43.07 15.96 3.56
C ARG A 9 42.59 15.82 2.10
N PRO A 10 41.32 16.05 1.76
CA PRO A 10 40.96 16.43 0.41
C PRO A 10 41.18 17.94 0.24
N LYS A 11 42.10 18.30 -0.66
CA LYS A 11 42.16 19.65 -1.23
C LYS A 11 40.93 19.84 -2.13
N THR A 12 40.31 21.02 -2.03
CA THR A 12 39.35 21.62 -2.98
C THR A 12 38.15 20.74 -3.37
N GLY A 13 37.06 20.91 -2.63
CA GLY A 13 35.76 20.33 -2.98
C GLY A 13 34.67 20.88 -2.08
N ARG A 14 34.03 21.96 -2.54
CA ARG A 14 32.67 22.43 -2.23
C ARG A 14 31.97 21.69 -1.06
N PHE A 15 32.01 22.29 0.13
CA PHE A 15 31.10 21.89 1.21
C PHE A 15 29.67 22.21 0.78
N VAL A 16 28.88 21.18 0.50
CA VAL A 16 27.41 21.27 0.43
C VAL A 16 26.90 20.48 1.63
N PRO A 17 26.47 21.10 2.72
CA PRO A 17 25.82 20.36 3.78
C PRO A 17 24.48 19.84 3.26
N ARG A 18 24.27 18.53 3.47
CA ARG A 18 23.03 17.82 3.23
C ARG A 18 21.97 18.38 4.18
N VAL A 19 20.86 18.86 3.63
CA VAL A 19 19.72 19.38 4.39
C VAL A 19 18.99 18.19 5.01
N GLU A 20 19.13 18.02 6.32
CA GLU A 20 18.20 17.23 7.13
C GLU A 20 17.39 18.20 7.98
N TRP A 21 16.07 18.10 7.82
CA TRP A 21 15.05 18.89 8.47
C TRP A 21 15.18 18.82 10.00
N LEU A 22 15.17 19.98 10.67
CA LEU A 22 14.83 20.03 12.08
C LEU A 22 14.01 21.28 12.38
N GLU A 23 12.82 21.03 12.93
CA GLU A 23 11.89 22.02 13.45
C GLU A 23 12.50 22.82 14.61
N ASP A 24 12.07 24.08 14.69
CA ASP A 24 12.27 25.03 15.77
C ASP A 24 12.19 24.38 17.18
N ARG A 25 13.30 24.45 17.93
CA ARG A 25 13.34 24.58 19.40
C ARG A 25 14.78 24.80 19.92
N THR A 26 15.02 26.02 20.42
CA THR A 26 16.08 26.41 21.39
C THR A 26 17.53 26.00 21.07
N VAL A 27 18.28 26.91 20.44
CA VAL A 27 19.73 26.77 20.19
C VAL A 27 20.52 26.89 21.51
N PRO A 28 21.42 25.94 21.83
CA PRO A 28 22.37 26.06 22.95
C PRO A 28 23.59 26.93 22.58
N ALA A 29 24.12 27.67 23.56
CA ALA A 29 25.25 28.58 23.43
C ALA A 29 26.46 28.01 22.66
N GLY A 30 26.90 28.73 21.61
CA GLY A 30 28.20 28.58 20.96
C GLY A 30 28.23 28.05 19.52
N ASN A 31 27.11 28.03 18.77
CA ASN A 31 27.12 27.53 17.38
C ASN A 31 26.53 28.54 16.37
N VAL A 32 27.21 28.71 15.24
CA VAL A 32 26.68 29.41 14.04
C VAL A 32 25.96 28.40 13.15
N GLN A 33 24.64 28.57 12.96
CA GLN A 33 23.85 27.89 11.95
C GLN A 33 23.89 28.65 10.63
N VAL A 34 24.12 27.93 9.54
CA VAL A 34 24.07 28.44 8.17
C VAL A 34 23.06 27.61 7.39
N MET A 35 22.03 28.24 6.85
CA MET A 35 21.05 27.59 5.98
C MET A 35 20.92 28.34 4.65
N LEU A 36 20.71 27.60 3.57
CA LEU A 36 20.35 28.14 2.26
C LEU A 36 18.88 27.83 2.03
N PHE A 37 18.07 28.88 1.88
CA PHE A 37 16.65 28.75 1.62
C PHE A 37 16.27 29.76 0.54
N ASP A 38 15.63 29.28 -0.53
CA ASP A 38 15.18 30.11 -1.66
C ASP A 38 16.26 31.05 -2.23
N GLY A 39 17.47 30.50 -2.44
CA GLY A 39 18.61 31.28 -2.96
C GLY A 39 19.22 32.29 -1.97
N THR A 40 18.68 32.39 -0.75
CA THR A 40 19.14 33.30 0.31
C THR A 40 19.96 32.54 1.35
N LEU A 41 21.13 33.08 1.71
CA LEU A 41 21.96 32.54 2.78
C LEU A 41 21.53 33.15 4.12
N TYR A 42 21.10 32.32 5.05
CA TYR A 42 20.76 32.72 6.41
C TYR A 42 21.85 32.27 7.38
N VAL A 43 22.32 33.19 8.21
CA VAL A 43 23.33 32.93 9.24
C VAL A 43 22.80 33.36 10.61
N ALA A 44 22.80 32.45 11.59
CA ALA A 44 22.37 32.71 12.97
C ALA A 44 23.37 32.13 13.99
N GLY A 45 23.66 32.80 15.10
CA GLY A 45 24.52 32.26 16.16
C GLY A 45 24.54 33.07 17.45
N ASP A 46 25.10 32.50 18.52
CA ASP A 46 25.30 33.12 19.84
C ASP A 46 26.74 32.96 20.41
N ASP A 47 27.18 34.04 21.07
CA ASP A 47 28.34 34.28 21.93
C ASP A 47 29.82 34.12 21.49
N LEU A 48 30.55 35.22 21.79
CA LEU A 48 31.99 35.48 21.92
C LEU A 48 32.87 35.56 20.65
N GLY A 49 32.79 36.70 19.97
CA GLY A 49 33.87 37.24 19.10
C GLY A 49 33.67 37.10 17.59
N ASN A 50 32.45 36.80 17.14
CA ASN A 50 32.17 36.35 15.78
C ASN A 50 32.26 37.49 14.74
N GLN A 51 33.37 37.52 13.97
CA GLN A 51 33.41 38.19 12.67
C GLN A 51 32.74 37.29 11.63
N ILE A 52 31.73 37.81 10.93
CA ILE A 52 31.13 37.14 9.77
C ILE A 52 31.79 37.71 8.51
N TRP A 53 32.56 36.88 7.82
CA TRP A 53 33.14 37.21 6.52
C TRP A 53 32.24 36.70 5.39
N ILE A 54 31.68 37.62 4.61
CA ILE A 54 30.95 37.31 3.38
C ILE A 54 31.89 37.58 2.21
N ALA A 55 32.26 36.55 1.46
CA ALA A 55 33.07 36.70 0.26
C ALA A 55 32.35 36.09 -0.95
N GLY A 56 32.12 36.89 -2.00
CA GLY A 56 31.62 36.41 -3.27
C GLY A 56 30.89 37.49 -4.08
N THR A 57 31.23 37.60 -5.37
CA THR A 57 30.57 38.47 -6.33
C THR A 57 29.31 37.77 -6.89
N GLY A 58 28.13 38.06 -6.36
CA GLY A 58 26.88 37.46 -6.86
C GLY A 58 25.60 38.15 -6.39
N SER A 59 24.56 38.11 -7.22
CA SER A 59 23.26 38.81 -7.08
C SER A 59 22.34 38.31 -5.95
N SER A 60 22.83 37.45 -5.06
CA SER A 60 22.04 36.76 -4.03
C SER A 60 22.11 37.51 -2.70
N SER A 61 20.98 37.61 -2.00
CA SER A 61 20.92 38.32 -0.72
C SER A 61 21.41 37.46 0.46
N VAL A 62 22.03 38.10 1.45
CA VAL A 62 22.47 37.45 2.70
C VAL A 62 21.68 38.03 3.87
N THR A 63 21.01 37.17 4.63
CA THR A 63 20.27 37.58 5.84
C THR A 63 21.00 37.15 7.11
N ILE A 64 21.36 38.09 7.97
CA ILE A 64 22.07 37.82 9.24
C ILE A 64 21.17 38.13 10.44
N ARG A 65 21.04 37.18 11.37
CA ARG A 65 20.41 37.33 12.68
C ARG A 65 21.35 36.91 13.80
N ALA A 66 21.99 37.87 14.48
CA ALA A 66 22.78 37.60 15.68
C ALA A 66 21.93 37.88 16.94
N LEU A 67 21.92 36.92 17.86
CA LEU A 67 21.03 36.99 19.00
C LEU A 67 21.63 37.78 20.16
N ASP A 68 22.94 37.71 20.45
CA ASP A 68 23.61 38.47 21.53
C ASP A 68 25.09 38.91 21.23
N ASP A 69 25.54 40.03 21.83
CA ASP A 69 26.83 40.78 21.76
C ASP A 69 27.40 41.28 20.39
N THR A 70 28.53 42.03 20.42
CA THR A 70 29.06 42.84 19.30
C THR A 70 29.24 42.02 18.01
N THR A 71 28.58 42.41 16.92
CA THR A 71 28.66 41.71 15.62
C THR A 71 29.46 42.54 14.60
N THR A 72 30.48 41.95 13.96
CA THR A 72 31.21 42.58 12.84
C THR A 72 30.93 41.84 11.53
N ILE A 73 30.40 42.54 10.53
CA ILE A 73 30.15 41.99 9.18
C ILE A 73 31.11 42.65 8.20
N ASN A 74 31.90 41.82 7.50
CA ASN A 74 32.81 42.23 6.43
C ASN A 74 32.32 41.63 5.10
N GLY A 75 31.96 42.45 4.11
CA GLY A 75 31.39 42.01 2.82
C GLY A 75 32.02 42.70 1.60
N GLN A 76 31.86 42.11 0.40
CA GLN A 76 32.43 42.63 -0.85
C GLN A 76 31.47 42.45 -2.06
N ALA A 77 30.35 43.20 -2.13
CA ALA A 77 29.30 43.17 -3.18
C ALA A 77 28.09 42.22 -2.98
N GLY A 78 26.89 42.80 -2.80
CA GLY A 78 25.56 42.15 -2.88
C GLY A 78 24.51 42.70 -1.88
N PRO A 79 23.19 42.48 -2.08
CA PRO A 79 22.17 42.95 -1.13
C PRO A 79 22.26 42.24 0.23
N ILE A 80 22.65 42.95 1.28
CA ILE A 80 22.73 42.39 2.65
C ILE A 80 21.52 42.87 3.46
N SER A 81 20.78 41.94 4.08
CA SER A 81 19.76 42.26 5.05
C SER A 81 20.17 41.85 6.46
N VAL A 82 20.26 42.81 7.38
CA VAL A 82 20.58 42.53 8.79
C VAL A 82 19.35 42.77 9.63
N SER A 83 18.95 41.79 10.46
CA SER A 83 17.75 41.92 11.28
C SER A 83 17.88 41.30 12.67
N GLY A 84 17.19 41.89 13.66
CA GLY A 84 17.01 41.29 14.98
C GLY A 84 18.19 41.40 15.96
N ILE A 85 19.21 42.21 15.64
CA ILE A 85 20.42 42.40 16.48
C ILE A 85 20.09 43.22 17.74
N LYS A 86 20.48 42.70 18.92
CA LYS A 86 20.20 43.31 20.24
C LYS A 86 21.43 43.93 20.95
N HIS A 87 22.58 44.01 20.27
CA HIS A 87 23.86 44.51 20.78
C HIS A 87 24.62 45.36 19.75
N ASP A 88 25.80 45.90 20.08
CA ASP A 88 26.62 46.75 19.17
C ASP A 88 26.78 46.09 17.79
N LEU A 89 26.52 46.84 16.71
CA LEU A 89 26.61 46.34 15.35
C LEU A 89 27.64 47.14 14.57
N TYR A 90 28.66 46.46 14.05
CA TYR A 90 29.69 47.02 13.18
C TYR A 90 29.59 46.38 11.80
N ILE A 91 29.39 47.18 10.76
CA ILE A 91 29.34 46.73 9.37
C ILE A 91 30.38 47.51 8.60
N ARG A 92 31.26 46.80 7.90
CA ARG A 92 32.19 47.39 6.94
C ARG A 92 32.10 46.64 5.62
N MET A 93 31.70 47.34 4.58
CA MET A 93 31.71 46.85 3.20
C MET A 93 32.95 47.41 2.50
N PHE A 94 33.39 46.74 1.45
CA PHE A 94 34.64 47.06 0.75
C PHE A 94 34.39 47.21 -0.75
N GLY A 95 34.31 48.44 -1.27
CA GLY A 95 34.48 48.76 -2.69
C GLY A 95 33.43 48.17 -3.67
N GLY A 96 32.94 48.99 -4.60
CA GLY A 96 31.89 48.62 -5.58
C GLY A 96 30.50 49.09 -5.15
N ASP A 97 29.51 49.03 -6.04
CA ASP A 97 28.14 49.49 -5.76
C ASP A 97 27.39 48.48 -4.85
N ASP A 98 27.18 48.85 -3.59
CA ASP A 98 26.65 47.99 -2.53
C ASP A 98 25.19 48.32 -2.13
N GLN A 99 24.44 47.31 -1.68
CA GLN A 99 23.09 47.50 -1.11
C GLN A 99 22.99 46.88 0.27
N LEU A 100 22.72 47.70 1.28
CA LEU A 100 22.63 47.28 2.67
C LEU A 100 21.29 47.72 3.26
N LEU A 101 20.54 46.77 3.81
CA LEU A 101 19.29 47.04 4.52
C LEU A 101 19.37 46.52 5.96
N VAL A 102 19.37 47.44 6.93
CA VAL A 102 19.34 47.14 8.36
C VAL A 102 17.92 47.33 8.88
N THR A 103 17.29 46.27 9.38
CA THR A 103 15.92 46.33 9.89
C THR A 103 15.78 45.80 11.32
N SER A 104 14.81 46.30 12.08
CA SER A 104 14.37 45.67 13.35
C SER A 104 15.47 45.44 14.40
N THR A 105 16.54 46.25 14.41
CA THR A 105 17.63 46.17 15.39
C THR A 105 17.26 46.98 16.64
N ARG A 106 16.97 46.32 17.77
CA ARG A 106 16.56 47.01 19.01
C ARG A 106 17.52 46.68 20.14
N ASN A 107 18.51 47.55 20.39
CA ASN A 107 19.60 47.29 21.32
C ASN A 107 19.84 48.42 22.36
N LYS A 108 20.73 48.18 23.33
CA LYS A 108 21.32 49.23 24.17
C LYS A 108 22.62 49.82 23.58
N GLY A 109 23.13 49.25 22.49
CA GLY A 109 24.42 49.55 21.87
C GLY A 109 24.39 50.61 20.75
N THR A 110 25.50 50.66 20.02
CA THR A 110 25.86 51.51 18.87
C THR A 110 25.53 50.80 17.55
N LEU A 111 25.29 51.58 16.50
CA LEU A 111 25.25 51.10 15.11
C LEU A 111 26.36 51.82 14.34
N ASN A 112 27.33 51.07 13.84
CA ASN A 112 28.43 51.60 13.04
C ASN A 112 28.41 50.92 11.67
N VAL A 113 28.19 51.70 10.62
CA VAL A 113 28.11 51.22 9.23
C VAL A 113 29.10 52.02 8.39
N ASP A 114 29.83 51.33 7.54
CA ASP A 114 30.74 51.87 6.54
C ASP A 114 30.53 51.07 5.25
N THR A 115 29.95 51.67 4.21
CA THR A 115 29.67 50.95 2.94
C THR A 115 30.85 50.93 1.97
N GLY A 116 31.91 51.72 2.21
CA GLY A 116 33.12 51.71 1.38
C GLY A 116 33.01 52.62 0.15
N ASP A 117 33.84 52.43 -0.88
CA ASP A 117 33.77 53.25 -2.10
C ASP A 117 32.79 52.63 -3.12
N GLY A 118 31.87 53.37 -3.74
CA GLY A 118 30.84 52.85 -4.66
C GLY A 118 29.63 53.78 -4.77
N ASN A 119 28.66 53.48 -5.63
CA ASN A 119 27.32 54.09 -5.55
C ASN A 119 26.41 53.20 -4.70
N ASP A 120 26.42 53.44 -3.40
CA ASP A 120 25.85 52.53 -2.42
C ASP A 120 24.41 52.91 -2.05
N THR A 121 23.62 51.92 -1.62
CA THR A 121 22.31 52.15 -1.02
C THR A 121 22.29 51.61 0.41
N LEU A 122 22.18 52.51 1.39
CA LEU A 122 22.03 52.19 2.81
C LEU A 122 20.60 52.45 3.28
N GLY A 123 19.82 51.39 3.46
CA GLY A 123 18.51 51.43 4.11
C GLY A 123 18.61 51.08 5.60
N ILE A 124 17.99 51.90 6.46
CA ILE A 124 17.82 51.60 7.89
C ILE A 124 16.36 51.80 8.26
N SER A 125 15.69 50.73 8.70
CA SER A 125 14.29 50.79 9.11
C SER A 125 14.00 50.10 10.45
N ASP A 126 13.00 50.59 11.19
CA ASP A 126 12.57 50.03 12.47
C ASP A 126 13.71 49.78 13.49
N ALA A 127 14.79 50.57 13.39
CA ALA A 127 15.96 50.47 14.26
C ALA A 127 15.74 51.24 15.56
N GLY A 128 16.34 50.78 16.66
CA GLY A 128 16.04 51.21 18.02
C GLY A 128 17.28 51.32 18.91
N HIS A 129 18.33 51.99 18.44
CA HIS A 129 19.63 52.08 19.10
C HIS A 129 19.66 53.13 20.22
N ARG A 130 20.36 52.81 21.33
CA ARG A 130 20.39 53.69 22.52
C ARG A 130 21.72 54.41 22.75
N SER A 131 22.79 54.03 22.03
CA SER A 131 24.10 54.68 22.07
C SER A 131 24.37 55.44 20.76
N GLU A 132 25.55 56.05 20.62
CA GLU A 132 25.93 56.83 19.44
C GLU A 132 26.06 55.92 18.21
N SER A 133 25.55 56.37 17.06
CA SER A 133 25.61 55.63 15.81
C SER A 133 26.39 56.41 14.76
N THR A 134 27.22 55.71 13.99
CA THR A 134 28.01 56.26 12.89
C THR A 134 27.64 55.54 11.61
N LEU A 135 27.33 56.27 10.56
CA LEU A 135 27.02 55.76 9.24
C LEU A 135 27.97 56.45 8.28
N ALA A 136 28.68 55.71 7.45
CA ALA A 136 29.59 56.22 6.44
C ALA A 136 29.27 55.53 5.10
N THR A 137 29.21 56.31 4.02
CA THR A 137 28.96 55.76 2.69
C THR A 137 30.15 55.86 1.73
N GLY A 138 31.20 56.60 2.08
CA GLY A 138 32.45 56.61 1.33
C GLY A 138 32.41 57.45 0.06
N ALA A 139 32.98 56.97 -1.05
CA ALA A 139 33.08 57.75 -2.29
C ALA A 139 32.20 57.19 -3.40
N GLY A 140 31.28 58.01 -3.93
CA GLY A 140 30.37 57.75 -5.05
C GLY A 140 29.05 58.50 -4.84
N ASN A 141 28.03 58.22 -5.67
CA ASN A 141 26.71 58.85 -5.52
C ASN A 141 25.78 57.93 -4.73
N ASP A 142 25.76 58.12 -3.42
CA ASP A 142 25.11 57.20 -2.49
C ASP A 142 23.66 57.57 -2.19
N THR A 143 22.88 56.58 -1.76
CA THR A 143 21.52 56.76 -1.28
C THR A 143 21.34 56.19 0.12
N VAL A 144 21.07 57.06 1.09
CA VAL A 144 20.78 56.69 2.49
C VAL A 144 19.31 56.90 2.79
N ILE A 145 18.62 55.84 3.22
CA ILE A 145 17.20 55.88 3.59
C ILE A 145 17.04 55.49 5.05
N LEU A 146 16.63 56.43 5.89
CA LEU A 146 16.34 56.22 7.30
C LEU A 146 14.83 56.30 7.52
N ASN A 147 14.17 55.19 7.84
CA ASN A 147 12.71 55.13 7.96
C ASN A 147 12.23 54.54 9.30
N GLY A 148 11.29 55.20 9.98
CA GLY A 148 10.61 54.64 11.15
C GLY A 148 11.53 54.25 12.32
N SER A 149 12.74 54.79 12.37
CA SER A 149 13.79 54.39 13.30
C SER A 149 13.96 55.38 14.46
N VAL A 150 14.25 54.89 15.67
CA VAL A 150 14.44 55.68 16.88
C VAL A 150 15.87 55.52 17.41
N PHE A 151 16.67 56.57 17.29
CA PHE A 151 18.02 56.67 17.85
C PHE A 151 17.98 57.55 19.11
N ARG A 152 18.34 57.02 20.28
CA ARG A 152 18.20 57.81 21.53
C ARG A 152 19.35 58.80 21.76
N ARG A 153 20.47 58.65 21.05
CA ARG A 153 21.66 59.51 21.07
C ARG A 153 21.97 60.05 19.66
N TYR A 154 23.16 60.62 19.48
CA TYR A 154 23.67 61.18 18.23
C TYR A 154 23.73 60.13 17.10
N VAL A 155 23.30 60.53 15.91
CA VAL A 155 23.62 59.85 14.65
C VAL A 155 24.58 60.73 13.86
N TYR A 156 25.74 60.17 13.51
CA TYR A 156 26.75 60.78 12.66
C TYR A 156 26.68 60.12 11.28
N LEU A 157 26.30 60.87 10.25
CA LEU A 157 26.29 60.41 8.87
C LEU A 157 27.41 61.10 8.10
N ASP A 158 28.39 60.35 7.63
CA ASP A 158 29.44 60.78 6.72
C ASP A 158 29.04 60.33 5.31
N THR A 159 28.61 61.27 4.46
CA THR A 159 28.22 60.95 3.08
C THR A 159 29.45 60.80 2.18
N GLY A 160 30.59 61.32 2.61
CA GLY A 160 31.83 61.28 1.83
C GLY A 160 31.73 62.05 0.51
N ALA A 161 32.22 61.48 -0.59
CA ALA A 161 32.45 62.22 -1.84
C ALA A 161 31.58 61.75 -3.00
N GLY A 162 30.73 62.64 -3.53
CA GLY A 162 29.86 62.45 -4.68
C GLY A 162 28.56 63.23 -4.52
N ASP A 163 27.57 63.00 -5.39
CA ASP A 163 26.26 63.63 -5.28
C ASP A 163 25.28 62.70 -4.52
N ASP A 164 25.24 62.83 -3.19
CA ASP A 164 24.53 61.88 -2.33
C ASP A 164 23.07 62.26 -2.07
N THR A 165 22.24 61.25 -1.75
CA THR A 165 20.83 61.43 -1.39
C THR A 165 20.55 60.82 -0.03
N VAL A 166 20.08 61.64 0.92
CA VAL A 166 19.68 61.20 2.26
C VAL A 166 18.20 61.49 2.47
N ILE A 167 17.41 60.43 2.70
CA ILE A 167 15.97 60.50 2.96
C ILE A 167 15.71 60.01 4.38
N ALA A 168 15.22 60.91 5.24
CA ALA A 168 14.86 60.60 6.62
C ALA A 168 13.34 60.74 6.84
N SER A 169 12.63 59.63 7.06
CA SER A 169 11.19 59.60 7.29
C SER A 169 10.84 59.04 8.66
N SER A 170 10.03 59.76 9.42
CA SER A 170 9.54 59.33 10.74
C SER A 170 10.65 58.86 11.71
N ILE A 171 11.85 59.45 11.64
CA ILE A 171 12.92 59.14 12.58
C ILE A 171 12.80 59.95 13.88
N GLY A 172 13.17 59.34 15.01
CA GLY A 172 13.26 60.02 16.30
C GLY A 172 14.72 60.03 16.78
N VAL A 173 15.36 61.21 16.80
CA VAL A 173 16.77 61.33 17.20
C VAL A 173 17.02 62.62 17.99
N THR A 174 17.86 62.52 19.03
CA THR A 174 18.18 63.68 19.89
C THR A 174 19.14 64.66 19.22
N ASP A 175 20.03 64.20 18.35
CA ASP A 175 20.92 65.03 17.55
C ASP A 175 21.35 64.26 16.28
N PHE A 176 21.31 64.92 15.13
CA PHE A 176 21.61 64.32 13.82
C PHE A 176 22.60 65.22 13.09
N GLY A 177 23.80 64.69 12.84
CA GLY A 177 24.85 65.40 12.12
C GLY A 177 25.17 64.70 10.80
N VAL A 178 25.25 65.50 9.73
CA VAL A 178 25.78 65.08 8.43
C VAL A 178 27.15 65.75 8.26
N PHE A 179 28.15 64.99 7.86
CA PHE A 179 29.54 65.41 7.81
C PHE A 179 30.19 65.08 6.48
N ASN A 180 31.21 65.86 6.15
CA ASN A 180 32.05 65.72 4.97
C ASN A 180 31.30 65.71 3.61
N PRO A 181 30.25 66.53 3.40
CA PRO A 181 29.55 66.54 2.12
C PRO A 181 30.47 67.08 1.02
N ALA A 182 30.85 66.25 0.07
CA ALA A 182 31.65 66.65 -1.08
C ALA A 182 30.89 66.38 -2.39
N GLY A 183 30.09 67.35 -2.82
CA GLY A 183 29.29 67.29 -4.03
C GLY A 183 28.00 68.09 -3.86
N SER A 184 26.93 67.70 -4.55
CA SER A 184 25.61 68.34 -4.53
C SER A 184 24.60 67.57 -3.69
N ASP A 185 24.98 67.19 -2.47
CA ASP A 185 24.20 66.30 -1.60
C ASP A 185 22.80 66.85 -1.29
N TYR A 186 21.82 65.95 -1.35
CA TYR A 186 20.42 66.23 -1.10
C TYR A 186 19.94 65.58 0.19
N PHE A 187 19.35 66.36 1.08
CA PHE A 187 18.77 65.88 2.34
C PHE A 187 17.27 66.17 2.41
N GLU A 188 16.45 65.11 2.55
CA GLU A 188 15.01 65.21 2.69
C GLU A 188 14.52 64.68 4.05
N ASN A 189 13.86 65.54 4.83
CA ASN A 189 13.19 65.15 6.08
C ASN A 189 11.67 65.05 5.90
N ARG A 190 11.13 63.84 5.88
CA ARG A 190 9.71 63.52 5.78
C ARG A 190 9.12 63.24 7.16
N GLY A 191 8.96 64.30 7.97
CA GLY A 191 8.20 64.25 9.23
C GLY A 191 8.93 63.64 10.42
N SER A 192 10.26 63.76 10.46
CA SER A 192 11.11 63.25 11.53
C SER A 192 11.34 64.28 12.66
N THR A 193 11.48 63.80 13.89
CA THR A 193 11.73 64.64 15.08
C THR A 193 13.23 64.71 15.34
N ILE A 194 13.89 65.76 14.83
CA ILE A 194 15.35 65.99 14.96
C ILE A 194 15.54 67.20 15.89
N ALA A 195 15.99 66.99 17.12
CA ALA A 195 15.93 68.03 18.15
C ALA A 195 17.01 69.14 18.01
N ARG A 196 18.14 68.88 17.34
CA ARG A 196 19.19 69.87 17.03
C ARG A 196 19.90 69.49 15.72
N PRO A 197 19.81 70.28 14.64
CA PRO A 197 20.66 70.09 13.47
C PRO A 197 22.02 70.76 13.72
N ALA A 198 23.10 70.00 13.72
CA ALA A 198 24.45 70.55 13.58
C ALA A 198 24.82 70.51 12.09
N THR A 199 24.40 71.53 11.32
CA THR A 199 24.72 71.62 9.89
C THR A 199 26.02 72.40 9.68
N ILE A 200 27.03 71.77 9.09
CA ILE A 200 28.09 72.45 8.33
C ILE A 200 27.97 71.93 6.88
N GLY A 201 27.55 72.78 5.94
CA GLY A 201 27.84 72.59 4.51
C GLY A 201 26.69 72.30 3.53
N VAL A 202 25.44 72.09 3.95
CA VAL A 202 24.36 71.72 3.01
C VAL A 202 23.81 72.96 2.28
N THR A 203 24.00 73.04 0.97
CA THR A 203 23.41 74.09 0.14
C THR A 203 21.94 73.75 -0.10
N SER A 204 21.00 74.45 0.53
CA SER A 204 19.57 74.30 0.24
C SER A 204 19.26 74.90 -1.15
N GLY A 205 19.49 74.11 -2.20
CA GLY A 205 19.25 74.44 -3.61
C GLY A 205 18.15 73.58 -4.22
N THR A 206 17.53 74.07 -5.30
CA THR A 206 16.30 73.57 -5.93
C THR A 206 16.26 72.09 -6.30
N ARG A 207 15.13 71.44 -5.94
CA ARG A 207 14.59 70.15 -6.41
C ARG A 207 15.14 69.75 -7.80
N PRO A 208 15.87 68.61 -7.94
CA PRO A 208 15.94 67.91 -9.21
C PRO A 208 14.50 67.68 -9.65
N THR A 209 14.16 68.12 -10.85
CA THR A 209 12.82 68.00 -11.43
C THR A 209 12.24 66.63 -11.11
N VAL A 210 11.08 66.61 -10.44
CA VAL A 210 10.31 65.38 -10.30
C VAL A 210 9.96 64.89 -11.69
N ASP A 211 10.56 63.78 -12.03
CA ASP A 211 9.98 62.83 -12.95
C ASP A 211 8.73 62.26 -12.27
N THR A 212 7.55 62.65 -12.76
CA THR A 212 6.26 62.05 -12.34
C THR A 212 5.96 60.75 -13.09
N SER A 213 6.89 60.20 -13.88
CA SER A 213 6.78 58.82 -14.29
C SER A 213 7.27 57.93 -13.14
N SER A 214 6.41 57.08 -12.61
CA SER A 214 6.94 55.88 -11.98
C SER A 214 7.66 55.13 -13.09
N ASN A 215 8.99 55.15 -13.10
CA ASN A 215 9.80 54.38 -14.06
C ASN A 215 9.76 52.85 -13.76
N ALA A 216 8.86 52.42 -12.87
CA ALA A 216 8.56 51.03 -12.63
C ALA A 216 7.40 50.63 -13.55
N GLY A 217 7.67 49.73 -14.50
CA GLY A 217 6.63 49.17 -15.34
C GLY A 217 5.72 48.19 -14.60
N PRO A 218 4.61 47.77 -15.23
CA PRO A 218 3.57 46.98 -14.58
C PRO A 218 4.09 45.62 -14.10
N THR A 219 3.55 45.13 -12.99
CA THR A 219 3.77 43.75 -12.55
C THR A 219 2.82 42.81 -13.27
N VAL A 220 3.22 41.55 -13.46
CA VAL A 220 2.43 40.52 -14.14
C VAL A 220 2.45 39.22 -13.34
N LEU A 221 1.27 38.60 -13.22
CA LEU A 221 1.06 37.34 -12.54
C LEU A 221 0.41 36.34 -13.50
N VAL A 222 0.99 35.14 -13.59
CA VAL A 222 0.43 34.00 -14.32
C VAL A 222 -0.15 33.02 -13.31
N THR A 223 -1.40 32.60 -13.51
CA THR A 223 -2.10 31.65 -12.62
C THR A 223 -2.84 30.57 -13.40
N THR A 224 -3.07 29.43 -12.75
CA THR A 224 -3.95 28.36 -13.25
C THR A 224 -4.67 27.71 -12.06
N THR A 225 -5.82 27.09 -12.33
CA THR A 225 -6.55 26.23 -11.39
C THR A 225 -6.27 24.74 -11.63
N VAL A 226 -5.52 24.42 -12.68
CA VAL A 226 -5.14 23.05 -13.01
C VAL A 226 -4.13 22.53 -11.96
N PRO A 227 -4.27 21.29 -11.47
CA PRO A 227 -3.35 20.72 -10.49
C PRO A 227 -1.90 20.63 -11.00
N ALA A 228 -0.95 20.52 -10.07
CA ALA A 228 0.48 20.48 -10.38
C ALA A 228 0.90 19.28 -11.26
N GLN A 229 0.17 18.17 -11.22
CA GLN A 229 0.26 17.07 -12.18
C GLN A 229 -1.10 16.88 -12.84
N THR A 230 -1.15 16.78 -14.16
CA THR A 230 -2.42 16.82 -14.88
C THR A 230 -2.37 16.08 -16.20
N ASN A 231 -3.49 15.44 -16.55
CA ASN A 231 -3.76 14.96 -17.90
C ASN A 231 -4.62 15.93 -18.74
N THR A 232 -4.95 17.10 -18.18
CA THR A 232 -5.81 18.10 -18.84
C THR A 232 -5.05 18.77 -19.97
N SER A 233 -5.63 18.74 -21.17
CA SER A 233 -5.15 19.48 -22.34
C SER A 233 -6.36 19.97 -23.16
N PRO A 234 -6.40 21.27 -23.52
CA PRO A 234 -5.42 22.31 -23.20
C PRO A 234 -5.49 22.78 -21.73
N ILE A 235 -4.39 23.36 -21.25
CA ILE A 235 -4.26 23.92 -19.90
C ILE A 235 -4.68 25.39 -19.95
N ALA A 236 -5.71 25.75 -19.19
CA ALA A 236 -6.17 27.12 -19.08
C ALA A 236 -5.33 27.91 -18.06
N LEU A 237 -4.87 29.10 -18.44
CA LEU A 237 -4.16 30.04 -17.56
C LEU A 237 -4.72 31.46 -17.70
N ALA A 238 -4.53 32.26 -16.66
CA ALA A 238 -4.79 33.69 -16.68
C ALA A 238 -3.48 34.46 -16.48
N VAL A 239 -3.22 35.43 -17.35
CA VAL A 239 -2.16 36.44 -17.21
C VAL A 239 -2.80 37.73 -16.77
N THR A 240 -2.39 38.27 -15.63
CA THR A 240 -2.97 39.47 -15.02
C THR A 240 -1.89 40.50 -14.77
N PHE A 241 -2.08 41.70 -15.32
CA PHE A 241 -1.26 42.87 -15.04
C PHE A 241 -1.89 43.75 -13.95
N ASP A 242 -1.08 44.42 -13.14
CA ASP A 242 -1.57 45.36 -12.12
C ASP A 242 -2.03 46.72 -12.67
N ALA A 243 -1.69 47.01 -13.93
CA ALA A 243 -2.12 48.19 -14.68
C ALA A 243 -2.57 47.81 -16.10
N ASP A 244 -3.25 48.74 -16.77
CA ASP A 244 -3.66 48.56 -18.16
C ASP A 244 -2.43 48.53 -19.06
N VAL A 245 -2.33 47.52 -19.93
CA VAL A 245 -1.18 47.34 -20.83
C VAL A 245 -1.59 47.25 -22.30
N THR A 246 -0.64 47.56 -23.18
CA THR A 246 -0.75 47.39 -24.63
C THR A 246 0.43 46.58 -25.17
N GLY A 247 0.28 46.02 -26.38
CA GLY A 247 1.36 45.29 -27.06
C GLY A 247 1.60 43.86 -26.56
N PHE A 248 0.80 43.37 -25.61
CA PHE A 248 0.83 41.97 -25.19
C PHE A 248 0.07 41.08 -26.17
N ASP A 249 0.74 40.05 -26.70
CA ASP A 249 0.16 39.05 -27.60
C ASP A 249 0.71 37.64 -27.28
N ALA A 250 0.17 36.61 -27.93
CA ALA A 250 0.54 35.21 -27.68
C ALA A 250 2.04 34.91 -27.89
N SER A 251 2.74 35.65 -28.78
CA SER A 251 4.17 35.46 -29.04
C SER A 251 5.06 35.94 -27.88
N LYS A 252 4.49 36.70 -26.94
CA LYS A 252 5.17 37.22 -25.75
C LYS A 252 5.10 36.28 -24.56
N VAL A 253 4.33 35.20 -24.66
CA VAL A 253 4.26 34.13 -23.66
C VAL A 253 5.32 33.09 -24.01
N THR A 254 6.23 32.84 -23.07
CA THR A 254 7.21 31.76 -23.21
C THR A 254 6.63 30.50 -22.59
N VAL A 255 6.53 29.45 -23.39
CA VAL A 255 6.04 28.14 -22.98
C VAL A 255 7.11 27.09 -23.23
N ASN A 256 7.42 26.29 -22.22
CA ASN A 256 8.18 25.06 -22.37
C ASN A 256 7.22 23.87 -22.51
N ASN A 257 7.55 22.92 -23.40
CA ASN A 257 6.78 21.70 -23.66
C ASN A 257 5.28 21.94 -23.96
N GLY A 258 4.98 23.03 -24.66
CA GLY A 258 3.61 23.35 -25.04
C GLY A 258 3.55 24.51 -26.02
N THR A 259 2.37 24.76 -26.56
CA THR A 259 2.09 25.88 -27.45
C THR A 259 0.85 26.64 -26.97
N VAL A 260 0.87 27.97 -27.06
CA VAL A 260 -0.33 28.78 -26.83
C VAL A 260 -1.28 28.56 -28.00
N THR A 261 -2.41 27.89 -27.74
CA THR A 261 -3.43 27.55 -28.76
C THR A 261 -4.64 28.47 -28.73
N SER A 262 -4.87 29.15 -27.61
CA SER A 262 -5.87 30.22 -27.49
C SER A 262 -5.27 31.40 -26.73
N PHE A 263 -5.63 32.61 -27.16
CA PHE A 263 -5.23 33.85 -26.51
C PHE A 263 -6.38 34.86 -26.66
N THR A 264 -6.98 35.25 -25.54
CA THR A 264 -8.13 36.15 -25.51
C THR A 264 -7.90 37.23 -24.46
N ALA A 265 -7.92 38.50 -24.86
CA ALA A 265 -7.97 39.61 -23.93
C ALA A 265 -9.39 39.71 -23.34
N GLN A 266 -9.53 39.56 -22.03
CA GLN A 266 -10.79 39.81 -21.34
C GLN A 266 -11.00 41.31 -21.14
N ASP A 267 -9.93 42.00 -20.76
CA ASP A 267 -9.81 43.46 -20.70
C ASP A 267 -8.33 43.87 -20.86
N ALA A 268 -7.99 45.14 -20.59
CA ALA A 268 -6.63 45.66 -20.74
C ALA A 268 -5.63 45.11 -19.71
N ARG A 269 -6.08 44.36 -18.69
CA ARG A 269 -5.27 43.81 -17.60
C ARG A 269 -5.25 42.29 -17.59
N VAL A 270 -6.35 41.65 -17.99
CA VAL A 270 -6.53 40.20 -17.88
C VAL A 270 -6.60 39.55 -19.26
N TYR A 271 -5.71 38.58 -19.47
CA TYR A 271 -5.64 37.78 -20.69
C TYR A 271 -5.80 36.30 -20.33
N LEU A 272 -6.74 35.63 -20.98
CA LEU A 272 -6.93 34.18 -20.86
C LEU A 272 -6.17 33.49 -21.98
N ILE A 273 -5.34 32.53 -21.61
CA ILE A 273 -4.57 31.73 -22.56
C ILE A 273 -4.84 30.24 -22.34
N GLU A 274 -4.75 29.48 -23.42
CA GLU A 274 -4.76 28.02 -23.37
C GLU A 274 -3.43 27.50 -23.92
N VAL A 275 -2.77 26.65 -23.15
CA VAL A 275 -1.53 25.99 -23.53
C VAL A 275 -1.80 24.52 -23.81
N THR A 276 -1.55 24.06 -25.03
CA THR A 276 -1.59 22.64 -25.40
C THR A 276 -0.21 22.02 -25.20
N PRO A 277 -0.03 21.06 -24.27
CA PRO A 277 1.25 20.37 -24.10
C PRO A 277 1.67 19.62 -25.37
N THR A 278 2.96 19.63 -25.68
CA THR A 278 3.51 18.94 -26.87
C THR A 278 3.99 17.52 -26.59
N GLY A 279 4.12 17.15 -25.32
CA GLY A 279 4.56 15.83 -24.87
C GLY A 279 4.48 15.69 -23.36
N GLN A 280 4.77 14.48 -22.87
CA GLN A 280 4.81 14.18 -21.43
C GLN A 280 5.89 15.01 -20.72
N GLY A 281 5.67 15.30 -19.44
CA GLY A 281 6.65 15.93 -18.55
C GLY A 281 6.37 17.38 -18.23
N ALA A 282 7.39 18.09 -17.74
CA ALA A 282 7.26 19.45 -17.23
C ALA A 282 6.80 20.44 -18.31
N VAL A 283 5.79 21.23 -17.98
CA VAL A 283 5.29 22.37 -18.75
C VAL A 283 5.49 23.61 -17.89
N SER A 284 6.11 24.64 -18.45
CA SER A 284 6.32 25.92 -17.75
C SER A 284 5.84 27.09 -18.59
N VAL A 285 5.13 28.03 -17.97
CA VAL A 285 4.60 29.23 -18.63
C VAL A 285 5.11 30.47 -17.90
N THR A 286 5.72 31.39 -18.64
CA THR A 286 6.20 32.68 -18.13
C THR A 286 5.94 33.80 -19.13
N VAL A 287 5.78 35.02 -18.63
CA VAL A 287 5.75 36.24 -19.43
C VAL A 287 7.05 37.00 -19.20
N GLY A 288 7.82 37.18 -20.27
CA GLY A 288 9.10 37.88 -20.23
C GLY A 288 8.96 39.34 -19.79
N ALA A 289 10.05 39.93 -19.31
CA ALA A 289 10.11 41.38 -19.09
C ALA A 289 9.93 42.13 -20.43
N ASN A 290 9.27 43.29 -20.40
CA ASN A 290 8.94 44.11 -21.58
C ASN A 290 8.07 43.39 -22.64
N ALA A 291 7.31 42.38 -22.24
CA ALA A 291 6.30 41.72 -23.06
C ALA A 291 5.10 42.64 -23.39
N ALA A 292 4.79 43.57 -22.50
CA ALA A 292 3.71 44.55 -22.60
C ALA A 292 4.19 45.89 -22.04
N VAL A 293 3.55 46.99 -22.46
CA VAL A 293 3.85 48.34 -21.96
C VAL A 293 2.61 49.02 -21.40
N ASP A 294 2.78 49.79 -20.34
CA ASP A 294 1.72 50.63 -19.77
C ASP A 294 1.46 51.91 -20.62
N ALA A 295 0.56 52.78 -20.15
CA ALA A 295 0.26 54.06 -20.81
C ALA A 295 1.45 55.05 -20.86
N ASN A 296 2.44 54.85 -19.99
CA ASN A 296 3.67 55.65 -19.91
C ASN A 296 4.79 55.07 -20.79
N GLY A 297 4.57 53.90 -21.41
CA GLY A 297 5.55 53.22 -22.25
C GLY A 297 6.54 52.34 -21.48
N ASN A 298 6.34 52.15 -20.18
CA ASN A 298 7.19 51.32 -19.35
C ASN A 298 6.87 49.83 -19.59
N GLY A 299 7.89 49.01 -19.82
CA GLY A 299 7.72 47.57 -20.01
C GLY A 299 7.46 46.82 -18.69
N ASN A 300 6.63 45.78 -18.72
CA ASN A 300 6.37 44.97 -17.52
C ASN A 300 7.63 44.30 -16.97
N LEU A 301 7.62 44.04 -15.66
CA LEU A 301 8.62 43.16 -15.01
C LEU A 301 8.39 41.69 -15.42
N LEU A 302 9.40 40.84 -15.25
CA LEU A 302 9.26 39.40 -15.45
C LEU A 302 8.15 38.83 -14.55
N SER A 303 7.29 37.95 -15.07
CA SER A 303 6.27 37.29 -14.25
C SER A 303 6.85 36.20 -13.35
N ASN A 304 6.02 35.66 -12.45
CA ASN A 304 6.26 34.31 -11.93
C ASN A 304 6.22 33.27 -13.06
N THR A 305 6.75 32.09 -12.79
CA THR A 305 6.58 30.93 -13.69
C THR A 305 5.54 29.99 -13.10
N VAL A 306 4.55 29.59 -13.91
CA VAL A 306 3.68 28.46 -13.57
C VAL A 306 4.37 27.19 -14.05
N GLU A 307 4.61 26.25 -13.14
CA GLU A 307 5.20 24.95 -13.43
C GLU A 307 4.21 23.84 -13.07
N LEU A 308 4.02 22.90 -14.00
CA LEU A 308 3.19 21.71 -13.82
C LEU A 308 3.79 20.54 -14.63
N THR A 309 3.35 19.33 -14.36
CA THR A 309 3.73 18.13 -15.12
C THR A 309 2.53 17.63 -15.91
N TYR A 310 2.65 17.60 -17.25
CA TYR A 310 1.68 16.98 -18.11
C TYR A 310 1.92 15.47 -18.18
N ASP A 311 0.88 14.72 -17.85
CA ASP A 311 0.92 13.27 -17.88
C ASP A 311 -0.41 12.70 -18.35
N SER A 312 -0.42 12.12 -19.56
CA SER A 312 -1.59 11.49 -20.17
C SER A 312 -1.55 9.96 -20.14
N VAL A 313 -0.58 9.34 -19.46
CA VAL A 313 -0.38 7.89 -19.50
C VAL A 313 -1.07 7.25 -18.31
N ALA A 314 -2.08 6.41 -18.59
CA ALA A 314 -2.74 5.63 -17.55
C ALA A 314 -1.84 4.55 -16.96
N PRO A 315 -1.94 4.26 -15.65
CA PRO A 315 -1.27 3.12 -15.04
C PRO A 315 -1.69 1.79 -15.69
N VAL A 316 -0.77 0.83 -15.75
CA VAL A 316 -1.07 -0.56 -16.09
C VAL A 316 -1.26 -1.37 -14.82
N VAL A 317 -2.43 -2.00 -14.69
CA VAL A 317 -2.81 -2.79 -13.51
C VAL A 317 -3.23 -4.20 -13.92
N ALA A 318 -2.94 -5.21 -13.09
CA ALA A 318 -3.33 -6.60 -13.32
C ALA A 318 -3.78 -7.29 -12.03
N ILE A 319 -4.50 -8.41 -12.16
CA ILE A 319 -5.10 -9.19 -11.05
C ILE A 319 -4.49 -10.61 -11.08
N ASN A 320 -4.01 -11.09 -9.93
CA ASN A 320 -3.63 -12.49 -9.78
C ASN A 320 -4.87 -13.35 -9.54
N ALA A 321 -4.98 -14.47 -10.25
CA ALA A 321 -6.03 -15.45 -9.98
C ALA A 321 -5.79 -16.13 -8.62
N LEU A 322 -6.88 -16.41 -7.90
CA LEU A 322 -6.83 -17.06 -6.59
C LEU A 322 -7.92 -18.14 -6.47
N THR A 323 -7.52 -19.33 -6.02
CA THR A 323 -8.44 -20.37 -5.53
C THR A 323 -8.15 -20.57 -4.05
N THR A 324 -9.19 -20.58 -3.21
CA THR A 324 -9.03 -20.52 -1.75
C THR A 324 -10.23 -21.07 -1.00
N ASN A 325 -9.98 -21.64 0.17
CA ASN A 325 -10.99 -22.03 1.14
C ASN A 325 -11.39 -20.94 2.15
N SER A 326 -10.84 -19.74 2.00
CA SER A 326 -11.24 -18.60 2.81
C SER A 326 -12.41 -17.86 2.17
N ALA A 327 -13.49 -17.68 2.93
CA ALA A 327 -14.62 -16.83 2.54
C ALA A 327 -14.26 -15.33 2.49
N SER A 328 -13.13 -14.91 3.07
CA SER A 328 -12.69 -13.52 3.12
C SER A 328 -11.19 -13.42 2.78
N PRO A 329 -10.80 -13.76 1.54
CA PRO A 329 -9.40 -13.85 1.15
C PRO A 329 -8.75 -12.48 0.92
N THR A 330 -7.43 -12.50 0.79
CA THR A 330 -6.65 -11.37 0.27
C THR A 330 -6.53 -11.50 -1.25
N ILE A 331 -7.00 -10.49 -1.99
CA ILE A 331 -6.81 -10.38 -3.43
C ILE A 331 -5.54 -9.58 -3.71
N THR A 332 -4.75 -10.01 -4.69
CA THR A 332 -3.48 -9.38 -5.03
C THR A 332 -3.34 -9.15 -6.52
N GLY A 333 -2.40 -8.28 -6.90
CA GLY A 333 -2.04 -8.04 -8.29
C GLY A 333 -0.84 -7.12 -8.42
N THR A 334 -0.65 -6.59 -9.62
CA THR A 334 0.46 -5.67 -9.95
C THR A 334 -0.06 -4.33 -10.44
N VAL A 335 0.74 -3.28 -10.22
CA VAL A 335 0.55 -1.94 -10.78
C VAL A 335 1.93 -1.37 -11.12
N ASP A 336 2.06 -0.67 -12.24
CA ASP A 336 3.34 -0.07 -12.66
C ASP A 336 3.58 1.33 -12.08
N ASP A 337 2.53 2.00 -11.61
CA ASP A 337 2.59 3.24 -10.85
C ASP A 337 2.38 2.98 -9.35
N SER A 338 3.48 3.08 -8.59
CA SER A 338 3.49 2.90 -7.13
C SER A 338 2.73 3.99 -6.35
N SER A 339 2.41 5.11 -6.99
CA SER A 339 1.67 6.22 -6.38
C SER A 339 0.18 6.19 -6.71
N ALA A 340 -0.25 5.31 -7.63
CA ALA A 340 -1.64 5.20 -8.03
C ALA A 340 -2.54 4.70 -6.89
N THR A 341 -3.77 5.21 -6.86
CA THR A 341 -4.83 4.68 -6.00
C THR A 341 -5.48 3.49 -6.69
N VAL A 342 -5.44 2.31 -6.05
CA VAL A 342 -6.02 1.08 -6.61
C VAL A 342 -7.36 0.76 -5.94
N GLN A 343 -8.42 0.59 -6.74
CA GLN A 343 -9.74 0.17 -6.29
C GLN A 343 -10.11 -1.18 -6.90
N VAL A 344 -10.60 -2.11 -6.08
CA VAL A 344 -10.93 -3.48 -6.48
C VAL A 344 -12.41 -3.71 -6.23
N THR A 345 -13.13 -4.22 -7.23
CA THR A 345 -14.53 -4.60 -7.09
C THR A 345 -14.68 -6.12 -7.14
N VAL A 346 -15.34 -6.69 -6.13
CA VAL A 346 -15.66 -8.12 -6.04
C VAL A 346 -17.13 -8.24 -5.64
N ASN A 347 -17.91 -9.02 -6.39
CA ASN A 347 -19.35 -9.23 -6.12
C ASN A 347 -20.17 -7.93 -5.93
N GLY A 348 -19.79 -6.84 -6.63
CA GLY A 348 -20.43 -5.53 -6.53
C GLY A 348 -19.96 -4.65 -5.36
N SER A 349 -19.19 -5.19 -4.41
CA SER A 349 -18.54 -4.42 -3.34
C SER A 349 -17.23 -3.82 -3.82
N LEU A 350 -17.00 -2.55 -3.49
CA LEU A 350 -15.78 -1.80 -3.84
C LEU A 350 -14.83 -1.73 -2.62
N TYR A 351 -13.56 -2.07 -2.83
CA TYR A 351 -12.51 -2.06 -1.82
C TYR A 351 -11.34 -1.20 -2.29
N THR A 352 -10.68 -0.51 -1.36
CA THR A 352 -9.44 0.23 -1.64
C THR A 352 -8.24 -0.65 -1.30
N ALA A 353 -7.38 -0.90 -2.27
CA ALA A 353 -6.18 -1.72 -2.08
C ALA A 353 -5.00 -0.89 -1.55
N SER A 354 -4.09 -1.54 -0.84
CA SER A 354 -2.80 -0.95 -0.49
C SER A 354 -1.77 -1.26 -1.57
N VAL A 355 -1.05 -0.25 -2.03
CA VAL A 355 0.03 -0.38 -3.02
C VAL A 355 1.39 -0.38 -2.32
N SER A 356 2.26 -1.31 -2.69
CA SER A 356 3.63 -1.42 -2.21
C SER A 356 4.57 -1.77 -3.37
N GLY A 357 5.39 -0.79 -3.78
CA GLY A 357 6.22 -0.91 -4.97
C GLY A 357 5.35 -1.16 -6.21
N THR A 358 5.56 -2.29 -6.88
CA THR A 358 4.82 -2.69 -8.09
C THR A 358 3.66 -3.65 -7.82
N THR A 359 3.28 -3.83 -6.55
CA THR A 359 2.26 -4.80 -6.12
C THR A 359 1.16 -4.11 -5.34
N TRP A 360 -0.05 -4.67 -5.39
CA TRP A 360 -1.16 -4.24 -4.56
C TRP A 360 -1.84 -5.43 -3.90
N GLY A 361 -2.46 -5.18 -2.75
CA GLY A 361 -3.21 -6.18 -1.99
C GLY A 361 -4.41 -5.57 -1.29
N VAL A 362 -5.49 -6.34 -1.20
CA VAL A 362 -6.71 -5.96 -0.49
C VAL A 362 -7.32 -7.16 0.23
N ASN A 363 -7.68 -6.98 1.50
CA ASN A 363 -8.40 -7.98 2.27
C ASN A 363 -9.90 -7.77 2.06
N LEU A 364 -10.61 -8.80 1.61
CA LEU A 364 -12.06 -8.74 1.55
C LEU A 364 -12.61 -8.78 2.98
N THR A 365 -13.50 -7.84 3.31
CA THR A 365 -14.14 -7.79 4.63
C THR A 365 -15.49 -8.48 4.66
N ASP A 366 -16.13 -8.63 3.50
CA ASP A 366 -17.39 -9.34 3.36
C ASP A 366 -17.11 -10.81 3.06
N ALA A 367 -17.79 -11.70 3.78
CA ALA A 367 -17.71 -13.13 3.53
C ALA A 367 -18.44 -13.49 2.23
N LEU A 368 -17.77 -14.26 1.39
CA LEU A 368 -18.30 -14.81 0.15
C LEU A 368 -18.72 -16.27 0.37
N ALA A 369 -19.75 -16.71 -0.35
CA ALA A 369 -20.13 -18.11 -0.41
C ALA A 369 -19.22 -18.86 -1.39
N ASP A 370 -19.28 -20.18 -1.39
CA ASP A 370 -18.58 -20.97 -2.39
C ASP A 370 -19.07 -20.59 -3.80
N GLY A 371 -18.12 -20.39 -4.71
CA GLY A 371 -18.42 -19.95 -6.05
C GLY A 371 -17.24 -19.29 -6.77
N THR A 372 -17.46 -19.00 -8.04
CA THR A 372 -16.53 -18.25 -8.88
C THR A 372 -16.95 -16.79 -8.97
N TYR A 373 -16.02 -15.88 -8.71
CA TYR A 373 -16.23 -14.45 -8.69
C TYR A 373 -15.36 -13.74 -9.72
N SER A 374 -15.99 -12.86 -10.49
CA SER A 374 -15.26 -11.89 -11.31
C SER A 374 -14.66 -10.82 -10.42
N VAL A 375 -13.40 -10.50 -10.66
CA VAL A 375 -12.69 -9.40 -10.01
C VAL A 375 -12.40 -8.33 -11.05
N SER A 376 -12.69 -7.07 -10.74
CA SER A 376 -12.23 -5.93 -11.54
C SER A 376 -11.41 -4.98 -10.69
N VAL A 377 -10.44 -4.33 -11.31
CA VAL A 377 -9.54 -3.39 -10.65
C VAL A 377 -9.35 -2.14 -11.50
N THR A 378 -9.32 -0.98 -10.85
CA THR A 378 -8.91 0.29 -11.45
C THR A 378 -7.71 0.85 -10.69
N ALA A 379 -6.82 1.52 -11.41
CA ALA A 379 -5.69 2.24 -10.83
C ALA A 379 -5.71 3.68 -11.37
N THR A 380 -5.73 4.66 -10.47
CA THR A 380 -5.77 6.08 -10.82
C THR A 380 -4.49 6.77 -10.35
N ASP A 381 -3.73 7.34 -11.27
CA ASP A 381 -2.51 8.10 -10.93
C ASP A 381 -2.82 9.50 -10.37
N ALA A 382 -1.78 10.25 -10.02
CA ALA A 382 -1.90 11.61 -9.50
C ALA A 382 -2.34 12.64 -10.57
N ALA A 383 -2.17 12.34 -11.86
CA ALA A 383 -2.63 13.18 -12.96
C ALA A 383 -4.13 13.00 -13.28
N GLY A 384 -4.73 11.93 -12.74
CA GLY A 384 -6.12 11.53 -12.96
C GLY A 384 -6.32 10.54 -14.11
N ASN A 385 -5.26 9.92 -14.64
CA ASN A 385 -5.39 8.86 -15.63
C ASN A 385 -5.81 7.55 -14.96
N ILE A 386 -6.68 6.78 -15.64
CA ILE A 386 -7.27 5.56 -15.08
C ILE A 386 -6.90 4.35 -15.93
N GLY A 387 -6.15 3.42 -15.32
CA GLY A 387 -5.94 2.06 -15.80
C GLY A 387 -7.04 1.13 -15.30
N SER A 388 -7.34 0.05 -16.03
CA SER A 388 -8.34 -0.94 -15.61
C SER A 388 -8.03 -2.34 -16.10
N ALA A 389 -8.36 -3.34 -15.29
CA ALA A 389 -8.31 -4.76 -15.66
C ALA A 389 -9.47 -5.54 -15.04
N SER A 390 -9.83 -6.67 -15.65
CA SER A 390 -10.83 -7.59 -15.12
C SER A 390 -10.44 -9.05 -15.37
N ASN A 391 -10.83 -9.93 -14.47
CA ASN A 391 -10.63 -11.37 -14.56
C ASN A 391 -11.89 -12.10 -14.10
N ALA A 392 -12.56 -12.79 -15.03
CA ALA A 392 -13.83 -13.48 -14.77
C ALA A 392 -13.70 -14.67 -13.78
N THR A 393 -12.51 -15.29 -13.73
CA THR A 393 -12.15 -16.34 -12.76
C THR A 393 -11.03 -15.83 -11.84
N GLY A 394 -11.06 -14.54 -11.50
CA GLY A 394 -10.07 -13.90 -10.66
C GLY A 394 -10.07 -14.45 -9.22
N LEU A 395 -11.22 -14.94 -8.76
CA LEU A 395 -11.38 -15.56 -7.45
C LEU A 395 -12.31 -16.78 -7.53
N ILE A 396 -11.88 -17.91 -6.98
CA ILE A 396 -12.70 -19.09 -6.71
C ILE A 396 -12.65 -19.32 -5.21
N VAL A 397 -13.80 -19.20 -4.54
CA VAL A 397 -13.99 -19.55 -3.13
C VAL A 397 -14.59 -20.96 -3.09
N ASP A 398 -13.95 -21.84 -2.34
CA ASP A 398 -14.40 -23.21 -2.14
C ASP A 398 -13.99 -23.66 -0.74
N ALA A 399 -14.91 -23.58 0.22
CA ALA A 399 -14.71 -24.01 1.59
C ALA A 399 -15.29 -25.42 1.87
N ALA A 400 -15.76 -26.12 0.84
CA ALA A 400 -16.27 -27.47 0.98
C ALA A 400 -15.11 -28.45 1.13
N ALA A 401 -15.20 -29.35 2.11
CA ALA A 401 -14.18 -30.37 2.31
C ALA A 401 -14.52 -31.65 1.51
N PRO A 402 -13.50 -32.36 0.97
CA PRO A 402 -13.71 -33.61 0.29
C PRO A 402 -14.32 -34.67 1.23
N THR A 403 -15.46 -35.24 0.83
CA THR A 403 -16.14 -36.34 1.51
C THR A 403 -15.84 -37.67 0.82
N ILE A 404 -15.91 -38.77 1.57
CA ILE A 404 -15.48 -40.10 1.11
C ILE A 404 -16.67 -41.07 1.09
N VAL A 405 -16.79 -41.85 0.03
CA VAL A 405 -17.69 -43.00 -0.07
C VAL A 405 -16.87 -44.26 -0.35
N PHE A 406 -17.18 -45.35 0.37
CA PHE A 406 -16.57 -46.65 0.17
C PHE A 406 -17.55 -47.60 -0.51
N THR A 407 -17.05 -48.38 -1.46
CA THR A 407 -17.75 -49.56 -2.02
C THR A 407 -16.79 -50.73 -2.11
N THR A 408 -17.32 -51.95 -2.22
CA THR A 408 -16.52 -53.18 -2.21
C THR A 408 -16.90 -54.14 -3.32
N SER A 409 -15.92 -54.94 -3.75
CA SER A 409 -16.13 -56.13 -4.56
C SER A 409 -15.23 -57.26 -4.02
N PRO A 410 -15.77 -58.45 -3.70
CA PRO A 410 -17.19 -58.82 -3.72
C PRO A 410 -18.02 -58.06 -2.68
N SER A 411 -19.34 -58.27 -2.69
CA SER A 411 -20.23 -57.76 -1.62
C SER A 411 -19.87 -58.39 -0.27
N VAL A 412 -20.07 -57.63 0.80
CA VAL A 412 -19.78 -58.04 2.18
C VAL A 412 -21.07 -58.21 3.01
N PRO A 413 -21.09 -59.03 4.09
CA PRO A 413 -20.03 -59.92 4.58
C PRO A 413 -19.51 -60.93 3.55
N THR A 414 -18.28 -61.43 3.71
CA THR A 414 -17.69 -62.32 2.70
C THR A 414 -16.72 -63.33 3.30
N ASN A 415 -16.60 -64.49 2.66
CA ASN A 415 -15.58 -65.50 2.93
C ASN A 415 -14.41 -65.44 1.93
N GLN A 416 -14.42 -64.48 0.98
CA GLN A 416 -13.35 -64.35 -0.01
C GLN A 416 -12.14 -63.61 0.57
N GLY A 417 -10.95 -64.20 0.40
CA GLY A 417 -9.70 -63.69 0.98
C GLY A 417 -9.15 -62.41 0.33
N LEU A 418 -9.86 -61.82 -0.64
CA LEU A 418 -9.48 -60.56 -1.27
C LEU A 418 -10.74 -59.72 -1.49
N VAL A 419 -10.72 -58.48 -0.98
CA VAL A 419 -11.79 -57.50 -1.14
C VAL A 419 -11.18 -56.24 -1.74
N THR A 420 -11.57 -55.90 -2.96
CA THR A 420 -11.21 -54.62 -3.57
C THR A 420 -12.13 -53.55 -2.99
N VAL A 421 -11.55 -52.57 -2.30
CA VAL A 421 -12.24 -51.41 -1.75
C VAL A 421 -12.06 -50.24 -2.70
N THR A 422 -13.16 -49.67 -3.18
CA THR A 422 -13.16 -48.44 -3.97
C THR A 422 -13.45 -47.26 -3.06
N ILE A 423 -12.57 -46.27 -3.07
CA ILE A 423 -12.62 -45.03 -2.31
C ILE A 423 -12.93 -43.90 -3.31
N THR A 424 -14.09 -43.26 -3.14
CA THR A 424 -14.54 -42.17 -4.02
C THR A 424 -14.66 -40.88 -3.23
N PHE A 425 -13.98 -39.82 -3.69
CA PHE A 425 -14.10 -38.49 -3.13
C PHE A 425 -15.23 -37.67 -3.79
N SER A 426 -15.87 -36.76 -3.04
CA SER A 426 -16.89 -35.84 -3.58
C SER A 426 -16.32 -34.70 -4.43
N GLU A 427 -15.02 -34.47 -4.38
CA GLU A 427 -14.27 -33.54 -5.22
C GLU A 427 -12.88 -34.09 -5.59
N ASP A 428 -12.14 -33.37 -6.44
CA ASP A 428 -10.80 -33.79 -6.84
C ASP A 428 -9.82 -33.45 -5.72
N VAL A 429 -9.08 -34.44 -5.26
CA VAL A 429 -8.05 -34.32 -4.24
C VAL A 429 -6.65 -34.49 -4.83
N THR A 430 -5.67 -33.96 -4.11
CA THR A 430 -4.24 -34.05 -4.41
C THR A 430 -3.54 -34.84 -3.30
N ASP A 431 -2.37 -35.39 -3.65
CA ASP A 431 -1.45 -36.10 -2.74
C ASP A 431 -2.02 -37.30 -1.96
N PHE A 432 -3.19 -37.82 -2.32
CA PHE A 432 -3.74 -39.04 -1.71
C PHE A 432 -3.03 -40.29 -2.23
N THR A 433 -2.40 -41.03 -1.33
CA THR A 433 -1.59 -42.22 -1.62
C THR A 433 -2.02 -43.44 -0.79
N THR A 434 -1.33 -44.56 -0.99
CA THR A 434 -1.59 -45.77 -0.19
C THR A 434 -1.29 -45.57 1.29
N ASP A 435 -0.34 -44.71 1.66
CA ASP A 435 0.07 -44.49 3.06
C ASP A 435 -1.03 -43.80 3.88
N ASP A 436 -1.92 -43.08 3.19
CA ASP A 436 -3.07 -42.38 3.75
C ASP A 436 -4.25 -43.31 4.07
N VAL A 437 -4.14 -44.61 3.77
CA VAL A 437 -5.16 -45.62 4.08
C VAL A 437 -4.65 -46.54 5.18
N THR A 438 -5.41 -46.71 6.26
CA THR A 438 -5.12 -47.69 7.31
C THR A 438 -6.11 -48.85 7.23
N VAL A 439 -5.63 -50.06 7.51
CA VAL A 439 -6.46 -51.27 7.54
C VAL A 439 -6.18 -52.04 8.83
N THR A 440 -7.25 -52.42 9.53
CA THR A 440 -7.19 -53.31 10.70
C THR A 440 -7.74 -54.69 10.35
N ASN A 441 -7.21 -55.75 10.99
CA ASN A 441 -7.51 -57.15 10.68
C ASN A 441 -7.33 -57.51 9.18
N GLY A 442 -6.38 -56.86 8.52
CA GLY A 442 -6.08 -57.10 7.12
C GLY A 442 -4.82 -56.38 6.67
N THR A 443 -4.33 -56.75 5.50
CA THR A 443 -3.22 -56.06 4.81
C THR A 443 -3.73 -55.36 3.56
N LYS A 444 -3.15 -54.22 3.22
CA LYS A 444 -3.45 -53.44 2.00
C LYS A 444 -2.42 -53.71 0.89
N SER A 445 -2.87 -53.78 -0.35
CA SER A 445 -2.02 -53.92 -1.55
C SER A 445 -2.67 -53.29 -2.78
N ASN A 446 -1.96 -53.27 -3.91
CA ASN A 446 -2.51 -52.90 -5.22
C ASN A 446 -3.31 -51.58 -5.23
N PHE A 447 -2.78 -50.52 -4.58
CA PHE A 447 -3.38 -49.20 -4.62
C PHE A 447 -3.31 -48.65 -6.06
N GLN A 448 -4.45 -48.25 -6.61
CA GLN A 448 -4.55 -47.71 -7.96
C GLN A 448 -5.43 -46.47 -8.00
N THR A 449 -5.08 -45.56 -8.89
CA THR A 449 -5.94 -44.43 -9.27
C THR A 449 -6.78 -44.84 -10.47
N VAL A 450 -8.10 -44.86 -10.29
CA VAL A 450 -9.07 -45.17 -11.36
C VAL A 450 -9.44 -43.90 -12.12
N THR A 451 -9.75 -42.84 -11.37
CA THR A 451 -9.98 -41.49 -11.91
C THR A 451 -9.09 -40.53 -11.13
N THR A 452 -8.21 -39.81 -11.82
CA THR A 452 -7.23 -38.88 -11.22
C THR A 452 -7.91 -37.95 -10.22
N GLY A 453 -7.37 -37.91 -9.00
CA GLY A 453 -7.88 -37.09 -7.90
C GLY A 453 -9.25 -37.50 -7.35
N ARG A 454 -9.93 -38.52 -7.90
CA ARG A 454 -11.35 -38.75 -7.62
C ARG A 454 -11.69 -40.14 -7.10
N VAL A 455 -11.24 -41.17 -7.80
CA VAL A 455 -11.60 -42.57 -7.51
C VAL A 455 -10.33 -43.39 -7.41
N PHE A 456 -10.20 -44.10 -6.30
CA PHE A 456 -9.06 -44.95 -6.00
C PHE A 456 -9.54 -46.34 -5.63
N THR A 457 -8.75 -47.37 -5.93
CA THR A 457 -8.99 -48.73 -5.45
C THR A 457 -7.83 -49.22 -4.63
N ILE A 458 -8.11 -50.02 -3.61
CA ILE A 458 -7.10 -50.69 -2.81
C ILE A 458 -7.58 -52.11 -2.50
N ASP A 459 -6.70 -53.08 -2.65
CA ASP A 459 -7.00 -54.47 -2.33
C ASP A 459 -6.73 -54.72 -0.86
N VAL A 460 -7.72 -55.26 -0.16
CA VAL A 460 -7.66 -55.65 1.25
C VAL A 460 -7.70 -57.17 1.35
N THR A 461 -6.69 -57.74 1.99
CA THR A 461 -6.61 -59.16 2.33
C THR A 461 -6.81 -59.32 3.83
N PRO A 462 -7.96 -59.82 4.29
CA PRO A 462 -8.22 -60.08 5.71
C PRO A 462 -7.22 -61.06 6.31
N THR A 463 -6.88 -60.90 7.60
CA THR A 463 -5.91 -61.77 8.30
C THR A 463 -6.56 -62.87 9.15
N ALA A 464 -7.79 -62.65 9.61
CA ALA A 464 -8.56 -63.59 10.40
C ALA A 464 -10.06 -63.26 10.30
N ASP A 465 -10.92 -64.24 10.62
CA ASP A 465 -12.36 -64.03 10.75
C ASP A 465 -12.65 -62.89 11.75
N GLY A 466 -13.66 -62.08 11.43
CA GLY A 466 -14.10 -60.94 12.22
C GLY A 466 -14.17 -59.65 11.43
N THR A 467 -14.29 -58.53 12.15
CA THR A 467 -14.41 -57.19 11.55
C THR A 467 -13.08 -56.72 10.97
N VAL A 468 -13.11 -56.30 9.70
CA VAL A 468 -12.04 -55.59 9.00
C VAL A 468 -12.46 -54.13 8.86
N THR A 469 -11.58 -53.19 9.22
CA THR A 469 -11.85 -51.76 9.08
C THR A 469 -10.82 -51.12 8.17
N VAL A 470 -11.31 -50.37 7.19
CA VAL A 470 -10.52 -49.48 6.33
C VAL A 470 -10.81 -48.05 6.76
N SER A 471 -9.77 -47.27 7.03
CA SER A 471 -9.92 -45.87 7.45
C SER A 471 -9.02 -44.94 6.67
N VAL A 472 -9.58 -43.80 6.32
CA VAL A 472 -8.87 -42.63 5.79
C VAL A 472 -8.92 -41.56 6.89
N PRO A 473 -7.79 -41.19 7.51
CA PRO A 473 -7.76 -40.20 8.58
C PRO A 473 -8.05 -38.79 8.06
N ALA A 474 -8.34 -37.85 8.96
CA ALA A 474 -8.48 -36.44 8.61
C ALA A 474 -7.17 -35.88 8.03
N GLY A 475 -7.28 -35.07 6.97
CA GLY A 475 -6.13 -34.45 6.30
C GLY A 475 -5.30 -35.39 5.42
N ALA A 476 -5.76 -36.63 5.22
CA ALA A 476 -5.19 -37.59 4.27
C ALA A 476 -5.23 -37.12 2.82
N ALA A 477 -6.20 -36.27 2.48
CA ALA A 477 -6.44 -35.76 1.15
C ALA A 477 -6.84 -34.28 1.23
N VAL A 478 -6.35 -33.50 0.28
CA VAL A 478 -6.60 -32.06 0.17
C VAL A 478 -7.06 -31.70 -1.22
N ASP A 479 -8.09 -30.88 -1.35
CA ASP A 479 -8.51 -30.35 -2.66
C ASP A 479 -7.60 -29.21 -3.16
N VAL A 480 -7.97 -28.61 -4.29
CA VAL A 480 -7.23 -27.49 -4.90
C VAL A 480 -7.33 -26.18 -4.12
N ALA A 481 -8.40 -25.98 -3.34
CA ALA A 481 -8.64 -24.80 -2.52
C ALA A 481 -7.96 -24.90 -1.14
N GLY A 482 -7.47 -26.08 -0.79
CA GLY A 482 -6.78 -26.38 0.45
C GLY A 482 -7.67 -26.99 1.53
N ASN A 483 -8.92 -27.41 1.23
CA ASN A 483 -9.74 -28.10 2.22
C ASN A 483 -9.29 -29.54 2.41
N GLN A 484 -9.25 -29.95 3.67
CA GLN A 484 -8.82 -31.29 4.08
C GLN A 484 -10.04 -32.17 4.34
N ASN A 485 -9.97 -33.44 3.94
CA ASN A 485 -11.02 -34.40 4.26
C ASN A 485 -11.16 -34.59 5.79
N ALA A 486 -12.38 -34.89 6.24
CA ALA A 486 -12.59 -35.42 7.58
C ALA A 486 -12.24 -36.92 7.64
N THR A 487 -11.98 -37.44 8.85
CA THR A 487 -11.81 -38.88 9.06
C THR A 487 -13.06 -39.62 8.57
N ASN A 488 -12.86 -40.66 7.78
CA ASN A 488 -13.91 -41.59 7.40
C ASN A 488 -13.43 -43.04 7.50
N GLN A 489 -14.34 -43.97 7.76
CA GLN A 489 -14.03 -45.38 7.90
C GLN A 489 -15.17 -46.26 7.37
N PHE A 490 -14.80 -47.40 6.82
CA PHE A 490 -15.70 -48.45 6.37
C PHE A 490 -15.29 -49.76 7.05
N SER A 491 -16.27 -50.49 7.59
CA SER A 491 -16.02 -51.80 8.21
C SER A 491 -16.91 -52.87 7.61
N PHE A 492 -16.36 -54.08 7.48
CA PHE A 492 -17.08 -55.25 7.01
C PHE A 492 -16.67 -56.51 7.79
N VAL A 493 -17.47 -57.56 7.70
CA VAL A 493 -17.17 -58.86 8.32
C VAL A 493 -16.55 -59.78 7.28
N TYR A 494 -15.34 -60.27 7.59
CA TYR A 494 -14.73 -61.41 6.91
C TYR A 494 -14.98 -62.66 7.74
N ASP A 495 -15.44 -63.74 7.12
CA ASP A 495 -15.85 -64.93 7.84
C ASP A 495 -15.70 -66.17 6.95
N THR A 496 -14.82 -67.08 7.33
CA THR A 496 -14.57 -68.34 6.63
C THR A 496 -15.13 -69.55 7.38
N THR A 497 -15.76 -69.32 8.53
CA THR A 497 -16.24 -70.39 9.42
C THR A 497 -17.68 -70.74 9.05
N PRO A 498 -17.96 -71.99 8.62
CA PRO A 498 -19.33 -72.42 8.38
C PRO A 498 -20.18 -72.40 9.66
N PRO A 499 -21.50 -72.12 9.56
CA PRO A 499 -22.41 -72.18 10.70
C PRO A 499 -22.56 -73.63 11.22
N ALA A 500 -23.30 -73.83 12.31
CA ALA A 500 -23.73 -75.15 12.78
C ALA A 500 -25.24 -75.33 12.57
N VAL A 501 -25.66 -76.57 12.30
CA VAL A 501 -27.08 -76.93 12.13
C VAL A 501 -27.38 -78.25 12.83
N THR A 502 -28.55 -78.32 13.47
CA THR A 502 -29.08 -79.53 14.11
C THR A 502 -30.51 -79.79 13.64
N VAL A 503 -30.97 -81.03 13.78
CA VAL A 503 -32.36 -81.44 13.50
C VAL A 503 -32.90 -82.12 14.75
N ASP A 504 -34.08 -81.74 15.20
CA ASP A 504 -34.75 -82.38 16.33
C ASP A 504 -35.29 -83.75 15.92
N ALA A 505 -35.16 -84.74 16.81
CA ALA A 505 -35.60 -86.12 16.52
C ALA A 505 -37.13 -86.27 16.42
N THR A 506 -37.90 -85.26 16.85
CA THR A 506 -39.37 -85.30 16.87
C THR A 506 -39.95 -83.93 16.55
N GLY A 507 -41.07 -83.91 15.83
CA GLY A 507 -41.86 -82.70 15.60
C GLY A 507 -43.36 -82.99 15.48
N THR A 508 -44.20 -81.95 15.59
CA THR A 508 -45.66 -82.07 15.47
C THR A 508 -46.10 -81.30 14.24
N ALA A 509 -46.55 -82.00 13.20
CA ALA A 509 -46.85 -81.45 11.88
C ALA A 509 -45.72 -80.63 11.20
N GLU A 510 -44.49 -80.67 11.73
CA GLU A 510 -43.31 -79.96 11.22
C GLU A 510 -42.03 -80.76 11.52
N VAL A 511 -40.96 -80.47 10.78
CA VAL A 511 -39.57 -80.83 11.10
C VAL A 511 -38.91 -79.58 11.66
N THR A 512 -38.26 -79.69 12.83
CA THR A 512 -37.60 -78.55 13.49
C THR A 512 -36.12 -78.81 13.74
N GLY A 513 -35.40 -77.74 14.08
CA GLY A 513 -34.05 -77.83 14.58
C GLY A 513 -33.50 -76.47 14.98
N THR A 514 -32.20 -76.43 15.29
CA THR A 514 -31.49 -75.19 15.57
C THR A 514 -30.39 -74.94 14.55
N SER A 515 -30.01 -73.67 14.40
CA SER A 515 -28.76 -73.32 13.77
C SER A 515 -28.07 -72.22 14.56
N SER A 516 -26.75 -72.14 14.45
CA SER A 516 -25.97 -71.15 15.17
C SER A 516 -24.74 -70.78 14.38
N ASP A 517 -24.29 -69.55 14.54
CA ASP A 517 -23.01 -69.10 14.05
C ASP A 517 -22.20 -68.50 15.20
N THR A 518 -20.88 -68.41 15.05
CA THR A 518 -20.00 -67.90 16.09
C THR A 518 -20.30 -66.42 16.38
N ALA A 519 -20.23 -66.00 17.63
CA ALA A 519 -20.48 -64.60 17.98
C ALA A 519 -19.47 -63.68 17.27
N GLY A 520 -19.97 -62.69 16.52
CA GLY A 520 -19.14 -61.79 15.71
C GLY A 520 -18.86 -62.26 14.28
N ALA A 521 -19.37 -63.43 13.89
CA ALA A 521 -19.38 -63.95 12.53
C ALA A 521 -20.53 -63.35 11.70
N SER A 522 -20.72 -63.85 10.47
CA SER A 522 -21.66 -63.27 9.51
C SER A 522 -23.13 -63.58 9.82
N GLY A 523 -23.41 -64.59 10.66
CA GLY A 523 -24.75 -65.02 11.05
C GLY A 523 -25.44 -65.89 10.01
N VAL A 524 -26.39 -66.72 10.43
CA VAL A 524 -27.08 -67.65 9.52
C VAL A 524 -28.03 -66.90 8.59
N GLN A 525 -27.84 -67.06 7.28
CA GLN A 525 -28.68 -66.49 6.23
C GLN A 525 -29.91 -67.36 5.96
N LYS A 526 -29.71 -68.67 5.88
CA LYS A 526 -30.77 -69.64 5.57
C LYS A 526 -30.46 -71.03 6.10
N VAL A 527 -31.53 -71.78 6.36
CA VAL A 527 -31.48 -73.23 6.57
C VAL A 527 -32.35 -73.91 5.52
N GLU A 528 -31.83 -74.99 4.95
CA GLU A 528 -32.52 -75.83 3.97
C GLU A 528 -32.56 -77.27 4.47
N VAL A 529 -33.70 -77.95 4.28
CA VAL A 529 -33.92 -79.33 4.73
C VAL A 529 -34.23 -80.25 3.56
N SER A 530 -33.78 -81.50 3.67
CA SER A 530 -34.20 -82.59 2.79
C SER A 530 -34.86 -83.68 3.62
N ILE A 531 -35.96 -84.24 3.11
CA ILE A 531 -36.81 -85.17 3.85
C ILE A 531 -37.06 -86.40 2.97
N LEU A 532 -36.61 -87.57 3.42
CA LEU A 532 -36.74 -88.86 2.74
C LEU A 532 -37.72 -89.76 3.50
N ASP A 533 -38.74 -90.26 2.81
CA ASP A 533 -39.68 -91.24 3.36
C ASP A 533 -39.13 -92.66 3.21
N VAL A 534 -38.33 -93.08 4.19
CA VAL A 534 -37.65 -94.40 4.18
C VAL A 534 -38.59 -95.58 4.48
N ASN A 535 -39.77 -95.33 5.04
CA ASN A 535 -40.71 -96.38 5.44
C ASN A 535 -41.97 -96.46 4.55
N GLY A 536 -42.19 -95.47 3.68
CA GLY A 536 -43.25 -95.45 2.68
C GLY A 536 -42.72 -95.54 1.26
N THR A 537 -42.60 -94.40 0.58
CA THR A 537 -42.33 -94.30 -0.86
C THR A 537 -40.88 -94.56 -1.27
N GLY A 538 -39.91 -94.39 -0.35
CA GLY A 538 -38.48 -94.39 -0.67
C GLY A 538 -38.02 -93.16 -1.45
N MET A 539 -38.84 -92.10 -1.50
CA MET A 539 -38.62 -90.90 -2.31
C MET A 539 -38.45 -89.66 -1.43
N TYR A 540 -37.78 -88.64 -1.94
CA TYR A 540 -37.62 -87.34 -1.29
C TYR A 540 -38.87 -86.49 -1.47
N TYR A 541 -39.15 -85.67 -0.45
CA TYR A 541 -40.20 -84.66 -0.49
C TYR A 541 -39.81 -83.54 -1.47
N SER A 542 -40.65 -83.28 -2.46
CA SER A 542 -40.43 -82.22 -3.47
C SER A 542 -40.92 -80.83 -3.03
N GLY A 543 -41.57 -80.74 -1.87
CA GLY A 543 -42.28 -79.56 -1.38
C GLY A 543 -43.81 -79.73 -1.42
N SER A 544 -44.31 -80.71 -2.18
CA SER A 544 -45.74 -81.03 -2.27
C SER A 544 -46.07 -82.50 -1.99
N ALA A 545 -45.20 -83.43 -2.38
CA ALA A 545 -45.35 -84.87 -2.16
C ALA A 545 -44.00 -85.59 -2.09
N PHE A 546 -44.00 -86.86 -1.68
CA PHE A 546 -42.83 -87.74 -1.75
C PHE A 546 -42.72 -88.40 -3.13
N ASP A 547 -42.26 -87.64 -4.11
CA ASP A 547 -42.21 -88.05 -5.52
C ASP A 547 -40.86 -87.79 -6.22
N SER A 548 -39.85 -87.28 -5.49
CA SER A 548 -38.52 -87.01 -6.05
C SER A 548 -37.54 -88.16 -5.81
N ALA A 549 -36.97 -88.71 -6.89
CA ALA A 549 -35.90 -89.72 -6.79
C ALA A 549 -34.53 -89.11 -6.41
N THR A 550 -34.40 -87.78 -6.50
CA THR A 550 -33.18 -87.03 -6.19
C THR A 550 -33.37 -86.21 -4.91
N GLU A 551 -32.31 -86.04 -4.13
CA GLU A 551 -32.34 -85.23 -2.91
C GLU A 551 -32.73 -83.79 -3.24
N VAL A 552 -33.79 -83.28 -2.60
CA VAL A 552 -34.28 -81.91 -2.75
C VAL A 552 -34.07 -81.18 -1.43
N PHE A 553 -33.47 -80.00 -1.48
CA PHE A 553 -33.32 -79.10 -0.34
C PHE A 553 -34.37 -78.00 -0.41
N LEU A 554 -35.16 -77.87 0.64
CA LEU A 554 -36.30 -76.97 0.74
C LEU A 554 -36.02 -75.94 1.83
N LEU A 555 -36.32 -74.67 1.55
CA LEU A 555 -36.08 -73.58 2.49
C LEU A 555 -36.94 -73.74 3.75
N ALA A 556 -36.30 -73.75 4.91
CA ALA A 556 -36.97 -73.73 6.21
C ALA A 556 -37.44 -72.32 6.57
N THR A 557 -38.44 -72.23 7.44
CA THR A 557 -38.95 -70.99 8.02
C THR A 557 -38.36 -70.75 9.41
N THR A 558 -38.36 -69.50 9.86
CA THR A 558 -37.86 -69.08 11.18
C THR A 558 -38.60 -67.83 11.66
N THR A 559 -38.56 -67.56 12.96
CA THR A 559 -39.00 -66.30 13.57
C THR A 559 -37.90 -65.57 14.35
N ASP A 560 -36.71 -66.16 14.43
CA ASP A 560 -35.61 -65.74 15.31
C ASP A 560 -34.24 -65.77 14.61
N ASN A 561 -34.22 -65.40 13.32
CA ASN A 561 -33.01 -65.39 12.48
C ASN A 561 -32.30 -66.76 12.42
N PHE A 562 -33.10 -67.82 12.28
CA PHE A 562 -32.68 -69.21 12.19
C PHE A 562 -32.01 -69.79 13.44
N ALA A 563 -32.02 -69.09 14.58
CA ALA A 563 -31.62 -69.71 15.86
C ALA A 563 -32.45 -70.98 16.11
N THR A 564 -33.74 -70.92 15.79
CA THR A 564 -34.61 -72.05 15.54
C THR A 564 -35.17 -71.99 14.12
N TRP A 565 -35.40 -73.15 13.53
CA TRP A 565 -36.00 -73.26 12.22
C TRP A 565 -37.03 -74.38 12.18
N SER A 566 -38.01 -74.26 11.30
CA SER A 566 -39.00 -75.30 11.06
C SER A 566 -39.38 -75.43 9.59
N TYR A 567 -39.83 -76.62 9.20
CA TYR A 567 -40.40 -76.89 7.90
C TYR A 567 -41.70 -77.68 8.07
N ALA A 568 -42.81 -77.14 7.57
CA ALA A 568 -44.12 -77.77 7.70
C ALA A 568 -44.18 -79.12 6.96
N LEU A 569 -44.58 -80.17 7.68
CA LEU A 569 -44.80 -81.50 7.13
C LEU A 569 -45.99 -82.14 7.85
N THR A 570 -47.16 -82.04 7.24
CA THR A 570 -48.43 -82.42 7.89
C THR A 570 -48.79 -83.89 7.78
N VAL A 571 -47.95 -84.70 7.11
CA VAL A 571 -48.12 -86.14 6.98
C VAL A 571 -47.36 -86.82 8.11
N PRO A 572 -48.04 -87.48 9.08
CA PRO A 572 -47.36 -88.18 10.15
C PRO A 572 -46.53 -89.34 9.61
N GLY A 573 -45.33 -89.55 10.14
CA GLY A 573 -44.42 -90.56 9.65
C GLY A 573 -43.05 -90.54 10.31
N THR A 574 -42.20 -91.49 9.91
CA THR A 574 -40.78 -91.52 10.30
C THR A 574 -39.94 -91.30 9.06
N TYR A 575 -39.19 -90.20 9.05
CA TYR A 575 -38.44 -89.70 7.91
C TYR A 575 -36.94 -89.68 8.20
N THR A 576 -36.13 -89.79 7.16
CA THR A 576 -34.71 -89.46 7.23
C THR A 576 -34.54 -88.01 6.78
N VAL A 577 -34.09 -87.14 7.67
CA VAL A 577 -33.95 -85.71 7.43
C VAL A 577 -32.47 -85.33 7.36
N ASN A 578 -32.12 -84.56 6.33
CA ASN A 578 -30.84 -83.89 6.20
C ASN A 578 -31.05 -82.37 6.28
N ALA A 579 -30.04 -81.63 6.71
CA ALA A 579 -30.14 -80.16 6.82
C ALA A 579 -28.83 -79.49 6.41
N LYS A 580 -28.94 -78.29 5.86
CA LYS A 580 -27.83 -77.41 5.53
C LYS A 580 -28.11 -76.00 6.03
N ALA A 581 -27.12 -75.36 6.64
CA ALA A 581 -27.18 -73.95 6.99
C ALA A 581 -26.16 -73.18 6.13
N THR A 582 -26.55 -72.02 5.64
CA THR A 582 -25.67 -71.08 4.93
C THR A 582 -25.63 -69.77 5.72
N ASP A 583 -24.45 -69.21 5.95
CA ASP A 583 -24.28 -67.91 6.60
C ASP A 583 -24.33 -66.74 5.60
N ASN A 584 -24.24 -65.49 6.09
CA ASN A 584 -24.26 -64.30 5.24
C ASN A 584 -22.95 -64.06 4.48
N ALA A 585 -21.85 -64.71 4.86
CA ALA A 585 -20.59 -64.71 4.12
C ALA A 585 -20.54 -65.75 2.99
N GLY A 586 -21.51 -66.67 2.95
CA GLY A 586 -21.68 -67.72 1.95
C GLY A 586 -21.06 -69.07 2.35
N ASN A 587 -20.63 -69.26 3.58
CA ASN A 587 -20.17 -70.57 4.05
C ASN A 587 -21.37 -71.49 4.28
N VAL A 588 -21.21 -72.76 3.91
CA VAL A 588 -22.27 -73.77 4.02
C VAL A 588 -21.82 -74.88 4.96
N ALA A 589 -22.66 -75.18 5.95
CA ALA A 589 -22.52 -76.35 6.77
C ALA A 589 -23.61 -77.37 6.46
N THR A 590 -23.22 -78.62 6.37
CA THR A 590 -24.14 -79.74 6.17
C THR A 590 -24.18 -80.59 7.44
N LEU A 591 -25.36 -81.07 7.81
CA LEU A 591 -25.51 -82.01 8.91
C LEU A 591 -24.63 -83.24 8.69
N GLY A 592 -23.79 -83.58 9.68
CA GLY A 592 -22.76 -84.61 9.53
C GLY A 592 -23.31 -86.02 9.27
N SER A 593 -24.57 -86.29 9.63
CA SER A 593 -25.30 -87.51 9.27
C SER A 593 -26.80 -87.23 9.28
N PRO A 594 -27.58 -87.73 8.29
CA PRO A 594 -29.03 -87.62 8.31
C PRO A 594 -29.64 -88.18 9.61
N GLN A 595 -30.69 -87.52 10.11
CA GLN A 595 -31.37 -87.87 11.35
C GLN A 595 -32.70 -88.57 11.08
N SER A 596 -33.03 -89.58 11.88
CA SER A 596 -34.36 -90.17 11.89
C SER A 596 -35.29 -89.27 12.69
N VAL A 597 -36.32 -88.73 12.05
CA VAL A 597 -37.29 -87.79 12.66
C VAL A 597 -38.68 -88.39 12.65
N VAL A 598 -39.35 -88.39 13.81
CA VAL A 598 -40.75 -88.77 13.94
C VAL A 598 -41.62 -87.52 13.90
N VAL A 599 -42.48 -87.40 12.90
CA VAL A 599 -43.47 -86.33 12.80
C VAL A 599 -44.84 -86.90 13.18
N SER A 600 -45.46 -86.35 14.23
CA SER A 600 -46.77 -86.80 14.76
C SER A 600 -47.92 -85.89 14.37
#